data_AF-A0A9N9F999-F1
#
_entry.id   AF-A0A9N9F999-F1
#
_cell.length_a   1.000
_cell.length_b   1.000
_cell.length_c   1.000
_cell.angle_alpha   90.00
_cell.angle_beta   90.00
_cell.angle_gamma   90.00
#
_symmetry.space_group_name_H-M   'P 1'
#
loop_
_entity.id
_entity.type
_entity.pdbx_description
1 polymer ?
#
loop_
_entity_poly.entity_id
_entity_poly.type
_entity_poly.pdbx_seq_one_letter_code
_entity_poly.pdbx_strand_id
1 'polypeptide(L)'
;MVGLCSRRRCLCPAEGVEERKGVGKTRKVDVYRSLKQAPFLRGIRHHLHSQSGRLPKPLEGIRVLELGQLIAGPFCGTILGYFGAEVIKVEPPESGDPIRVWRHIDSDGVSPWYRSIARNKKSCEINLRTEEGRSLVKDLANKSDVLIENFRPTTMERWGLGPDVLYETNPGLIYTRVSGYGQTGPYAMKPGYASVCEAMAGFRYINGYPNSAPVRPNISLGDSVAGLTAAFGTVLGLLAKQRLSHTQHKSGQTIDISIVESMFNMTEGILPEYDRFKTIRQPSGTTVTGIVPTNAYPCKDGKYVIIGANGDSIYKRLMIAANREDLTSEEYATNKERVKRQEEIDDAISAWTKELTSQEVLENLEKANVPSGSIYNIEDFVNDPHVVERNICEDVRVGGQNGWNVKIPAIPPKLEETPGESNWAGPDLGQHNREIFMDILGLSGEKVKQYQEAGIVGKTL
;
A
#
# COMPACT_ATOMS: atom_id res chain seq x y z
N MET A 1 -29.11 48.78 -18.90
CA MET A 1 -30.20 48.11 -18.13
C MET A 1 -29.59 47.05 -17.24
N VAL A 2 -29.22 47.40 -16.00
CA VAL A 2 -29.13 46.44 -14.88
C VAL A 2 -29.53 47.23 -13.63
N GLY A 3 -30.58 46.77 -12.96
CA GLY A 3 -31.29 47.45 -11.88
C GLY A 3 -30.68 47.25 -10.50
N LEU A 4 -31.05 48.19 -9.62
CA LEU A 4 -30.74 48.34 -8.21
C LEU A 4 -31.39 47.31 -7.27
N CYS A 5 -30.76 47.15 -6.10
CA CYS A 5 -31.30 46.83 -4.76
C CYS A 5 -31.98 45.44 -4.56
N SER A 6 -31.75 44.72 -3.47
CA SER A 6 -31.87 45.20 -2.08
C SER A 6 -31.22 44.25 -1.05
N ARG A 7 -30.82 44.85 0.07
CA ARG A 7 -30.30 44.23 1.29
C ARG A 7 -31.42 43.55 2.09
N ARG A 8 -31.11 42.44 2.76
CA ARG A 8 -31.71 42.10 4.07
C ARG A 8 -30.63 41.60 5.03
N ARG A 9 -30.50 42.32 6.14
CA ARG A 9 -29.79 41.94 7.37
C ARG A 9 -30.73 41.06 8.19
N CYS A 10 -30.20 40.01 8.80
CA CYS A 10 -30.75 39.46 10.05
C CYS A 10 -29.67 39.57 11.13
N LEU A 11 -30.05 40.26 12.21
CA LEU A 11 -29.34 40.45 13.47
C LEU A 11 -29.77 39.34 14.44
N CYS A 12 -28.84 38.78 15.20
CA CYS A 12 -29.02 38.46 16.62
C CYS A 12 -27.64 38.23 17.27
N PRO A 13 -27.48 38.51 18.59
CA PRO A 13 -26.32 39.21 19.10
C PRO A 13 -25.38 38.35 19.97
N ALA A 14 -24.25 38.99 20.27
CA ALA A 14 -23.14 38.53 21.10
C ALA A 14 -23.44 38.51 22.61
N GLU A 15 -22.70 37.64 23.29
CA GLU A 15 -22.03 37.78 24.60
C GLU A 15 -22.81 38.14 25.88
N GLY A 16 -22.56 37.33 26.92
CA GLY A 16 -23.02 37.54 28.30
C GLY A 16 -22.23 36.71 29.33
N VAL A 17 -21.10 37.27 29.79
CA VAL A 17 -20.63 37.44 31.19
C VAL A 17 -20.52 36.25 32.18
N GLU A 18 -19.25 35.97 32.52
CA GLU A 18 -18.57 35.68 33.82
C GLU A 18 -19.12 34.82 34.97
N GLU A 19 -18.16 33.99 35.43
CA GLU A 19 -17.79 33.55 36.80
C GLU A 19 -18.79 32.82 37.72
N ARG A 20 -18.41 31.58 38.10
CA ARG A 20 -18.34 31.16 39.52
C ARG A 20 -17.38 29.99 39.75
N LYS A 21 -16.57 30.17 40.80
CA LYS A 21 -15.51 29.31 41.36
C LYS A 21 -16.04 27.96 41.87
N GLY A 22 -15.23 26.90 41.77
CA GLY A 22 -15.49 25.63 42.47
C GLY A 22 -14.42 24.56 42.25
N VAL A 23 -13.51 24.42 43.21
CA VAL A 23 -12.50 23.36 43.35
C VAL A 23 -13.17 21.99 43.53
N GLY A 24 -12.66 20.92 42.89
CA GLY A 24 -12.90 19.55 43.38
C GLY A 24 -12.77 18.39 42.41
N LYS A 25 -11.63 17.68 42.51
CA LYS A 25 -11.45 16.21 42.32
C LYS A 25 -11.81 15.59 40.97
N THR A 26 -10.76 15.26 40.22
CA THR A 26 -10.73 14.23 39.16
C THR A 26 -11.34 12.91 39.64
N ARG A 27 -12.53 12.55 39.12
CA ARG A 27 -13.06 11.19 39.13
C ARG A 27 -12.59 10.49 37.86
N LYS A 28 -11.76 9.45 38.01
CA LYS A 28 -11.61 8.39 37.00
C LYS A 28 -13.00 7.82 36.74
N VAL A 29 -13.49 7.94 35.51
CA VAL A 29 -14.73 7.29 35.08
C VAL A 29 -14.35 5.94 34.51
N ASP A 30 -14.79 4.88 35.21
CA ASP A 30 -14.72 3.49 34.76
C ASP A 30 -15.46 3.33 33.43
N VAL A 31 -14.72 3.19 32.33
CA VAL A 31 -15.25 2.84 31.00
C VAL A 31 -15.47 1.32 30.94
N TYR A 32 -16.27 0.76 31.83
CA TYR A 32 -16.64 -0.66 31.79
C TYR A 32 -18.07 -0.88 32.32
N ARG A 33 -19.06 -0.17 31.75
CA ARG A 33 -20.49 -0.53 31.89
C ARG A 33 -21.37 0.19 30.87
N SER A 34 -21.29 -0.20 29.60
CA SER A 34 -22.34 0.14 28.60
C SER A 34 -22.40 -0.74 27.34
N LEU A 35 -21.67 -1.87 27.27
CA LEU A 35 -21.67 -2.74 26.07
C LEU A 35 -22.72 -3.86 26.10
N LYS A 36 -23.91 -3.62 26.66
CA LYS A 36 -24.97 -4.66 26.69
C LYS A 36 -26.32 -4.27 26.05
N GLN A 37 -26.44 -3.14 25.36
CA GLN A 37 -27.68 -2.80 24.65
C GLN A 37 -27.46 -2.06 23.32
N ALA A 38 -26.71 -2.65 22.39
CA ALA A 38 -26.69 -2.23 20.99
C ALA A 38 -27.10 -3.41 20.08
N PRO A 39 -28.15 -3.28 19.24
CA PRO A 39 -28.65 -4.38 18.41
C PRO A 39 -27.82 -4.55 17.11
N PHE A 40 -26.49 -4.61 17.21
CA PHE A 40 -25.59 -4.56 16.04
C PHE A 40 -24.75 -5.84 15.79
N LEU A 41 -25.05 -6.97 16.46
CA LEU A 41 -24.25 -8.20 16.33
C LEU A 41 -25.06 -9.49 16.09
N ARG A 42 -26.12 -9.42 15.27
CA ARG A 42 -26.78 -10.63 14.75
C ARG A 42 -26.57 -10.74 13.26
N GLY A 43 -25.49 -11.41 12.86
CA GLY A 43 -25.22 -11.60 11.43
C GLY A 43 -24.00 -12.40 11.03
N ILE A 44 -23.31 -13.13 11.91
CA ILE A 44 -22.32 -14.15 11.50
C ILE A 44 -22.44 -15.32 12.48
N ARG A 45 -23.05 -16.43 12.03
CA ARG A 45 -22.95 -17.72 12.72
C ARG A 45 -22.12 -18.65 11.85
N HIS A 46 -20.80 -18.50 11.95
CA HIS A 46 -19.85 -19.60 11.79
C HIS A 46 -18.90 -19.56 12.99
N HIS A 47 -18.51 -20.74 13.46
CA HIS A 47 -17.98 -21.03 14.79
C HIS A 47 -16.79 -20.15 15.22
N LEU A 48 -17.04 -19.17 16.10
CA LEU A 48 -16.01 -18.58 16.95
C LEU A 48 -15.97 -19.32 18.28
N HIS A 49 -15.13 -20.36 18.37
CA HIS A 49 -14.58 -20.79 19.65
C HIS A 49 -13.27 -20.01 19.86
N SER A 50 -13.36 -18.77 20.39
CA SER A 50 -12.15 -18.05 20.81
C SER A 50 -11.66 -18.65 22.14
N GLN A 51 -10.84 -19.70 22.07
CA GLN A 51 -10.10 -20.21 23.23
C GLN A 51 -8.81 -19.42 23.54
N SER A 52 -8.64 -18.22 23.01
CA SER A 52 -7.52 -17.35 23.38
C SER A 52 -8.02 -15.95 23.72
N GLY A 53 -7.46 -15.34 24.76
CA GLY A 53 -7.76 -13.96 25.17
C GLY A 53 -7.24 -12.89 24.20
N ARG A 54 -7.07 -13.22 22.92
CA ARG A 54 -6.59 -12.32 21.87
C ARG A 54 -7.79 -11.75 21.12
N LEU A 55 -7.79 -10.44 20.90
CA LEU A 55 -8.77 -9.78 20.04
C LEU A 55 -8.62 -10.27 18.58
N PRO A 56 -9.73 -10.51 17.85
CA PRO A 56 -9.66 -10.95 16.47
C PRO A 56 -9.00 -9.87 15.59
N LYS A 57 -8.26 -10.31 14.56
CA LYS A 57 -7.68 -9.37 13.58
C LYS A 57 -8.81 -8.69 12.76
N PRO A 58 -8.57 -7.51 12.16
CA PRO A 58 -9.62 -6.73 11.50
C PRO A 58 -10.32 -7.46 10.34
N LEU A 59 -9.60 -8.35 9.63
CA LEU A 59 -10.13 -9.12 8.51
C LEU A 59 -10.27 -10.61 8.84
N GLU A 60 -10.21 -10.98 10.10
CA GLU A 60 -10.43 -12.37 10.52
C GLU A 60 -11.84 -12.82 10.14
N GLY A 61 -11.94 -14.00 9.53
CA GLY A 61 -13.19 -14.55 8.99
C GLY A 61 -13.51 -14.11 7.56
N ILE A 62 -12.72 -13.23 6.94
CA ILE A 62 -12.84 -12.91 5.50
C ILE A 62 -12.00 -13.89 4.69
N ARG A 63 -12.60 -14.52 3.68
CA ARG A 63 -11.87 -15.36 2.70
C ARG A 63 -11.65 -14.62 1.39
N VAL A 64 -10.42 -14.63 0.92
CA VAL A 64 -9.97 -13.99 -0.31
C VAL A 64 -9.45 -15.05 -1.28
N LEU A 65 -10.02 -15.10 -2.48
CA LEU A 65 -9.51 -15.89 -3.59
C LEU A 65 -8.62 -15.02 -4.49
N GLU A 66 -7.32 -15.24 -4.47
CA GLU A 66 -6.34 -14.53 -5.29
C GLU A 66 -5.99 -15.34 -6.53
N LEU A 67 -6.35 -14.82 -7.71
CA LEU A 67 -5.93 -15.35 -9.01
C LEU A 67 -4.79 -14.52 -9.61
N GLY A 68 -4.44 -13.41 -8.97
CA GLY A 68 -3.44 -12.48 -9.47
C GLY A 68 -2.04 -13.08 -9.52
N GLN A 69 -1.23 -12.57 -10.43
CA GLN A 69 0.17 -12.95 -10.63
C GLN A 69 1.10 -11.75 -10.46
N LEU A 70 2.37 -12.02 -10.19
CA LEU A 70 3.41 -11.01 -10.01
C LEU A 70 3.15 -10.11 -8.79
N ILE A 71 2.94 -8.80 -8.98
CA ILE A 71 2.95 -7.84 -7.87
C ILE A 71 1.57 -7.25 -7.58
N ALA A 72 0.88 -6.60 -8.53
CA ALA A 72 -0.25 -5.71 -8.17
C ALA A 72 -1.41 -6.43 -7.46
N GLY A 73 -1.94 -7.50 -8.05
CA GLY A 73 -2.95 -8.34 -7.41
C GLY A 73 -2.41 -9.03 -6.16
N PRO A 74 -1.26 -9.72 -6.24
CA PRO A 74 -0.69 -10.38 -5.07
C PRO A 74 -0.40 -9.46 -3.88
N PHE A 75 0.06 -8.24 -4.10
CA PHE A 75 0.34 -7.30 -3.01
C PHE A 75 -0.94 -6.84 -2.30
N CYS A 76 -2.07 -6.73 -3.01
CA CYS A 76 -3.38 -6.56 -2.38
C CYS A 76 -3.69 -7.73 -1.42
N GLY A 77 -3.58 -8.97 -1.89
CA GLY A 77 -3.76 -10.15 -1.05
C GLY A 77 -2.79 -10.21 0.13
N THR A 78 -1.52 -9.80 -0.05
CA THR A 78 -0.52 -9.70 1.02
C THR A 78 -0.99 -8.79 2.15
N ILE A 79 -1.52 -7.61 1.82
CA ILE A 79 -2.00 -6.63 2.80
C ILE A 79 -3.21 -7.18 3.55
N LEU A 80 -4.19 -7.75 2.82
CA LEU A 80 -5.38 -8.32 3.44
C LEU A 80 -5.04 -9.50 4.36
N GLY A 81 -4.13 -10.38 3.93
CA GLY A 81 -3.65 -11.52 4.74
C GLY A 81 -2.85 -11.09 5.96
N TYR A 82 -2.08 -10.00 5.89
CA TYR A 82 -1.38 -9.42 7.04
C TYR A 82 -2.35 -8.97 8.15
N PHE A 83 -3.51 -8.44 7.76
CA PHE A 83 -4.59 -8.03 8.67
C PHE A 83 -5.63 -9.12 8.93
N GLY A 84 -5.32 -10.39 8.63
CA GLY A 84 -6.05 -11.56 9.11
C GLY A 84 -7.01 -12.23 8.13
N ALA A 85 -7.09 -11.77 6.87
CA ALA A 85 -7.87 -12.47 5.86
C ALA A 85 -7.25 -13.84 5.52
N GLU A 86 -8.08 -14.85 5.26
CA GLU A 86 -7.64 -16.12 4.70
C GLU A 86 -7.47 -15.96 3.19
N VAL A 87 -6.22 -15.89 2.72
CA VAL A 87 -5.91 -15.68 1.31
C VAL A 87 -5.54 -17.01 0.66
N ILE A 88 -6.36 -17.46 -0.29
CA ILE A 88 -6.12 -18.63 -1.14
C ILE A 88 -5.60 -18.14 -2.48
N LYS A 89 -4.30 -18.34 -2.73
CA LYS A 89 -3.66 -18.06 -4.01
C LYS A 89 -3.76 -19.26 -4.92
N VAL A 90 -4.43 -19.08 -6.06
CA VAL A 90 -4.46 -20.07 -7.14
C VAL A 90 -3.28 -19.82 -8.07
N GLU A 91 -2.52 -20.87 -8.32
CA GLU A 91 -1.33 -20.82 -9.16
C GLU A 91 -1.38 -21.86 -10.28
N PRO A 92 -0.73 -21.62 -11.42
CA PRO A 92 -0.58 -22.64 -12.45
C PRO A 92 0.18 -23.86 -11.90
N PRO A 93 -0.27 -25.09 -12.19
CA PRO A 93 0.47 -26.29 -11.80
C PRO A 93 1.91 -26.28 -12.32
N GLU A 94 2.82 -26.85 -11.53
CA GLU A 94 4.26 -27.01 -11.83
C GLU A 94 5.08 -25.71 -11.87
N SER A 95 4.58 -24.64 -12.49
CA SER A 95 5.35 -23.38 -12.63
C SER A 95 5.09 -22.37 -11.52
N GLY A 96 3.89 -22.37 -10.95
CA GLY A 96 3.48 -21.38 -9.96
C GLY A 96 3.48 -19.93 -10.49
N ASP A 97 3.49 -18.96 -9.56
CA ASP A 97 3.73 -17.54 -9.87
C ASP A 97 5.18 -17.32 -10.34
N PRO A 98 5.44 -16.58 -11.45
CA PRO A 98 6.79 -16.34 -11.95
C PRO A 98 7.76 -15.76 -10.92
N ILE A 99 7.28 -14.98 -9.93
CA ILE A 99 8.13 -14.40 -8.89
C ILE A 99 8.81 -15.46 -8.02
N ARG A 100 8.30 -16.69 -7.99
CA ARG A 100 8.95 -17.81 -7.28
C ARG A 100 10.41 -18.01 -7.66
N VAL A 101 10.82 -17.66 -8.88
CA VAL A 101 12.19 -17.90 -9.40
C VAL A 101 12.87 -16.62 -9.90
N TRP A 102 12.41 -15.45 -9.49
CA TRP A 102 13.01 -14.18 -9.92
C TRP A 102 14.05 -13.65 -8.94
N ARG A 103 15.07 -12.95 -9.48
CA ARG A 103 16.19 -12.34 -8.76
C ARG A 103 17.09 -13.38 -8.08
N HIS A 104 17.17 -13.37 -6.76
CA HIS A 104 17.91 -14.37 -6.00
C HIS A 104 17.00 -15.54 -5.68
N ILE A 105 17.56 -16.75 -5.75
CA ILE A 105 16.88 -18.00 -5.43
C ILE A 105 17.58 -18.56 -4.21
N ASP A 106 16.81 -18.93 -3.18
CA ASP A 106 17.36 -19.53 -1.97
C ASP A 106 17.66 -21.02 -2.20
N SER A 107 18.24 -21.67 -1.20
CA SER A 107 18.58 -23.09 -1.16
C SER A 107 17.39 -24.03 -1.42
N ASP A 108 16.17 -23.58 -1.16
CA ASP A 108 14.92 -24.31 -1.41
C ASP A 108 14.38 -24.14 -2.84
N GLY A 109 15.07 -23.39 -3.70
CA GLY A 109 14.65 -23.11 -5.07
C GLY A 109 13.58 -22.01 -5.19
N VAL A 110 13.24 -21.32 -4.10
CA VAL A 110 12.25 -20.24 -4.07
C VAL A 110 12.91 -18.90 -3.76
N SER A 111 12.46 -17.86 -4.45
CA SER A 111 12.93 -16.49 -4.24
C SER A 111 12.48 -15.97 -2.88
N PRO A 112 13.38 -15.34 -2.09
CA PRO A 112 12.99 -14.59 -0.89
C PRO A 112 11.95 -13.51 -1.19
N TRP A 113 11.91 -13.00 -2.43
CA TRP A 113 10.87 -12.06 -2.86
C TRP A 113 9.49 -12.72 -2.88
N TYR A 114 9.38 -13.95 -3.39
CA TYR A 114 8.15 -14.72 -3.28
C TYR A 114 7.77 -15.00 -1.83
N ARG A 115 8.75 -15.43 -1.02
CA ARG A 115 8.56 -15.68 0.42
C ARG A 115 8.02 -14.43 1.14
N SER A 116 8.43 -13.23 0.72
CA SER A 116 7.85 -11.98 1.23
C SER A 116 6.42 -11.75 0.70
N ILE A 117 6.20 -11.68 -0.62
CA ILE A 117 4.91 -11.25 -1.16
C ILE A 117 3.79 -12.28 -0.92
N ALA A 118 4.10 -13.56 -0.80
CA ALA A 118 3.12 -14.60 -0.55
C ALA A 118 2.92 -14.93 0.94
N ARG A 119 3.51 -14.16 1.87
CA ARG A 119 3.29 -14.32 3.31
C ARG A 119 1.81 -14.37 3.68
N ASN A 120 1.47 -15.19 4.68
CA ASN A 120 0.11 -15.47 5.15
C ASN A 120 -0.86 -16.07 4.11
N LYS A 121 -0.39 -16.44 2.92
CA LYS A 121 -1.23 -17.06 1.89
C LYS A 121 -1.20 -18.57 1.99
N LYS A 122 -2.28 -19.19 1.52
CA LYS A 122 -2.36 -20.60 1.16
C LYS A 122 -2.17 -20.71 -0.36
N SER A 123 -1.40 -21.69 -0.82
CA SER A 123 -1.14 -21.94 -2.24
C SER A 123 -1.84 -23.22 -2.68
N CYS A 124 -2.65 -23.12 -3.74
CA CYS A 124 -3.12 -24.28 -4.49
C CYS A 124 -2.84 -24.15 -5.99
N GLU A 125 -2.76 -25.30 -6.65
CA GLU A 125 -2.44 -25.40 -8.07
C GLU A 125 -3.67 -25.76 -8.89
N ILE A 126 -4.16 -24.85 -9.74
CA ILE A 126 -5.31 -25.09 -10.62
C ILE A 126 -5.02 -24.59 -12.03
N ASN A 127 -5.23 -25.46 -13.02
CA ASN A 127 -5.04 -25.14 -14.43
C ASN A 127 -6.27 -24.44 -15.03
N LEU A 128 -6.25 -23.11 -15.01
CA LEU A 128 -7.31 -22.26 -15.58
C LEU A 128 -7.52 -22.41 -17.11
N ARG A 129 -6.63 -23.12 -17.83
CA ARG A 129 -6.82 -23.42 -19.26
C ARG A 129 -7.85 -24.52 -19.50
N THR A 130 -8.11 -25.37 -18.50
CA THR A 130 -9.13 -26.43 -18.56
C THR A 130 -10.49 -25.92 -18.09
N GLU A 131 -11.57 -26.53 -18.58
CA GLU A 131 -12.93 -26.16 -18.14
C GLU A 131 -13.17 -26.56 -16.68
N GLU A 132 -12.70 -27.74 -16.30
CA GLU A 132 -12.76 -28.28 -14.94
C GLU A 132 -11.99 -27.40 -13.95
N GLY A 133 -10.80 -26.90 -14.34
CA GLY A 133 -10.03 -25.97 -13.50
C GLY A 133 -10.77 -24.65 -13.28
N ARG A 134 -11.44 -24.12 -14.32
CA ARG A 134 -12.29 -22.93 -14.17
C ARG A 134 -13.51 -23.20 -13.31
N SER A 135 -14.11 -24.39 -13.41
CA SER A 135 -15.20 -24.82 -12.53
C SER A 135 -14.78 -24.82 -11.07
N LEU A 136 -13.60 -25.38 -10.75
CA LEU A 136 -13.07 -25.37 -9.38
C LEU A 136 -12.86 -23.95 -8.85
N VAL A 137 -12.37 -23.04 -9.69
CA VAL A 137 -12.20 -21.63 -9.30
C VAL A 137 -13.55 -20.94 -9.09
N LYS A 138 -14.58 -21.24 -9.90
CA LYS A 138 -15.95 -20.76 -9.67
C LYS A 138 -16.49 -21.25 -8.32
N ASP A 139 -16.27 -22.52 -7.99
CA ASP A 139 -16.70 -23.08 -6.70
C ASP A 139 -15.97 -22.44 -5.51
N LEU A 140 -14.67 -22.16 -5.64
CA LEU A 140 -13.91 -21.41 -4.63
C LEU A 140 -14.42 -19.97 -4.50
N ALA A 141 -14.73 -19.30 -5.61
CA ALA A 141 -15.26 -17.93 -5.59
C ALA A 141 -16.63 -17.87 -4.90
N ASN A 142 -17.46 -18.89 -5.05
CA ASN A 142 -18.74 -19.03 -4.35
C ASN A 142 -18.60 -19.25 -2.84
N LYS A 143 -17.43 -19.72 -2.39
CA LYS A 143 -17.08 -19.94 -0.98
C LYS A 143 -16.22 -18.82 -0.38
N SER A 144 -16.01 -17.73 -1.13
CA SER A 144 -15.13 -16.62 -0.77
C SER A 144 -15.91 -15.29 -0.69
N ASP A 145 -15.39 -14.35 0.10
CA ASP A 145 -15.94 -13.00 0.22
C ASP A 145 -15.37 -12.04 -0.82
N VAL A 146 -14.13 -12.26 -1.20
CA VAL A 146 -13.37 -11.43 -2.13
C VAL A 146 -12.75 -12.30 -3.20
N LEU A 147 -12.75 -11.82 -4.45
CA LEU A 147 -11.89 -12.32 -5.52
C LEU A 147 -10.94 -11.21 -5.94
N ILE A 148 -9.66 -11.52 -6.10
CA ILE A 148 -8.63 -10.61 -6.61
C ILE A 148 -8.04 -11.16 -7.90
N GLU A 149 -8.01 -10.35 -8.94
CA GLU A 149 -7.34 -10.67 -10.19
C GLU A 149 -6.62 -9.46 -10.79
N ASN A 150 -5.59 -9.71 -11.62
CA ASN A 150 -4.88 -8.66 -12.35
C ASN A 150 -4.55 -9.08 -13.78
N PHE A 151 -5.46 -9.81 -14.42
CA PHE A 151 -5.32 -10.20 -15.80
C PHE A 151 -5.68 -9.05 -16.73
N ARG A 152 -5.27 -9.17 -17.99
CA ARG A 152 -5.71 -8.25 -19.04
C ARG A 152 -7.25 -8.26 -19.10
N PRO A 153 -7.92 -7.10 -19.19
CA PRO A 153 -9.37 -7.03 -19.28
C PRO A 153 -9.95 -7.99 -20.32
N THR A 154 -11.16 -8.51 -20.08
CA THR A 154 -11.86 -9.57 -20.83
C THR A 154 -11.34 -10.99 -20.63
N THR A 155 -10.21 -11.20 -19.95
CA THR A 155 -9.67 -12.55 -19.74
C THR A 155 -10.56 -13.39 -18.83
N MET A 156 -10.99 -12.82 -17.71
CA MET A 156 -11.91 -13.49 -16.78
C MET A 156 -13.27 -13.76 -17.43
N GLU A 157 -13.76 -12.82 -18.23
CA GLU A 157 -15.01 -12.95 -18.97
C GLU A 157 -14.94 -14.08 -20.01
N ARG A 158 -13.84 -14.18 -20.79
CA ARG A 158 -13.62 -15.30 -21.72
C ARG A 158 -13.53 -16.66 -21.01
N TRP A 159 -13.09 -16.67 -19.76
CA TRP A 159 -13.04 -17.87 -18.93
C TRP A 159 -14.37 -18.17 -18.22
N GLY A 160 -15.41 -17.35 -18.38
CA GLY A 160 -16.67 -17.53 -17.64
C GLY A 160 -16.53 -17.28 -16.13
N LEU A 161 -15.51 -16.51 -15.75
CA LEU A 161 -15.19 -16.12 -14.37
C LEU A 161 -15.30 -14.59 -14.18
N GLY A 162 -15.95 -13.90 -15.12
CA GLY A 162 -16.24 -12.48 -15.03
C GLY A 162 -17.25 -12.16 -13.91
N PRO A 163 -17.38 -10.88 -13.51
CA PRO A 163 -18.19 -10.48 -12.37
C PRO A 163 -19.65 -10.85 -12.58
N ASP A 164 -20.20 -10.59 -13.78
CA ASP A 164 -21.60 -10.87 -14.10
C ASP A 164 -21.97 -12.34 -13.85
N VAL A 165 -21.12 -13.27 -14.30
CA VAL A 165 -21.31 -14.72 -14.11
C VAL A 165 -21.18 -15.12 -12.64
N LEU A 166 -20.21 -14.57 -11.91
CA LEU A 166 -20.01 -14.94 -10.51
C LEU A 166 -21.06 -14.31 -9.58
N TYR A 167 -21.64 -13.17 -9.95
CA TYR A 167 -22.68 -12.53 -9.16
C TYR A 167 -24.01 -13.27 -9.21
N GLU A 168 -24.25 -14.13 -10.21
CA GLU A 168 -25.42 -15.01 -10.25
C GLU A 168 -25.43 -16.00 -9.09
N THR A 169 -24.26 -16.53 -8.71
CA THR A 169 -24.12 -17.54 -7.65
C THR A 169 -23.59 -16.98 -6.33
N ASN A 170 -22.89 -15.84 -6.36
CA ASN A 170 -22.40 -15.12 -5.19
C ASN A 170 -22.64 -13.60 -5.33
N PRO A 171 -23.87 -13.11 -5.12
CA PRO A 171 -24.21 -11.69 -5.28
C PRO A 171 -23.55 -10.77 -4.25
N GLY A 172 -22.98 -11.34 -3.18
CA GLY A 172 -22.24 -10.62 -2.14
C GLY A 172 -20.72 -10.56 -2.35
N LEU A 173 -20.21 -11.09 -3.47
CA LEU A 173 -18.77 -11.09 -3.76
C LEU A 173 -18.23 -9.66 -3.93
N ILE A 174 -17.07 -9.38 -3.34
CA ILE A 174 -16.28 -8.20 -3.66
C ILE A 174 -15.26 -8.58 -4.73
N TYR A 175 -15.48 -8.12 -5.96
CA TYR A 175 -14.63 -8.47 -7.10
C TYR A 175 -13.60 -7.37 -7.32
N THR A 176 -12.37 -7.57 -6.85
CA THR A 176 -11.28 -6.60 -7.00
C THR A 176 -10.43 -6.96 -8.21
N ARG A 177 -10.24 -6.00 -9.11
CA ARG A 177 -9.48 -6.20 -10.35
C ARG A 177 -8.50 -5.07 -10.58
N VAL A 178 -7.26 -5.42 -10.88
CA VAL A 178 -6.18 -4.47 -11.12
C VAL A 178 -5.68 -4.58 -12.55
N SER A 179 -5.74 -3.49 -13.31
CA SER A 179 -5.31 -3.47 -14.70
C SER A 179 -4.43 -2.25 -14.98
N GLY A 180 -3.70 -2.27 -16.10
CA GLY A 180 -2.82 -1.15 -16.44
C GLY A 180 -3.55 0.19 -16.61
N TYR A 181 -4.73 0.15 -17.24
CA TYR A 181 -5.45 1.34 -17.72
C TYR A 181 -6.89 1.46 -17.22
N GLY A 182 -7.37 0.52 -16.40
CA GLY A 182 -8.78 0.38 -16.02
C GLY A 182 -9.55 -0.58 -16.93
N GLN A 183 -10.76 -0.99 -16.52
CA GLN A 183 -11.63 -1.86 -17.31
C GLN A 183 -12.34 -1.12 -18.46
N THR A 184 -12.29 0.21 -18.46
CA THR A 184 -13.00 1.06 -19.43
C THR A 184 -12.04 2.05 -20.12
N GLY A 185 -12.54 2.74 -21.13
CA GLY A 185 -11.77 3.70 -21.91
C GLY A 185 -10.98 3.08 -23.07
N PRO A 186 -10.36 3.92 -23.92
CA PRO A 186 -9.77 3.49 -25.20
C PRO A 186 -8.55 2.58 -25.04
N TYR A 187 -7.91 2.59 -23.86
CA TYR A 187 -6.69 1.83 -23.59
C TYR A 187 -6.91 0.62 -22.69
N ALA A 188 -8.15 0.33 -22.27
CA ALA A 188 -8.46 -0.83 -21.43
C ALA A 188 -7.85 -2.14 -21.98
N MET A 189 -7.91 -2.32 -23.30
CA MET A 189 -7.39 -3.52 -23.95
C MET A 189 -5.88 -3.52 -24.20
N LYS A 190 -5.13 -2.45 -23.91
CA LYS A 190 -3.67 -2.44 -24.11
C LYS A 190 -2.96 -3.32 -23.07
N PRO A 191 -1.86 -4.01 -23.44
CA PRO A 191 -1.00 -4.64 -22.45
C PRO A 191 -0.40 -3.57 -21.54
N GLY A 192 -0.44 -3.78 -20.23
CA GLY A 192 0.05 -2.82 -19.23
C GLY A 192 0.97 -3.50 -18.24
N TYR A 193 2.22 -3.06 -18.17
CA TYR A 193 3.11 -3.29 -17.04
C TYR A 193 3.26 -1.99 -16.25
N ALA A 194 3.52 -2.08 -14.95
CA ALA A 194 3.74 -0.91 -14.09
C ALA A 194 4.68 0.12 -14.71
N SER A 195 5.76 -0.32 -15.34
CA SER A 195 6.73 0.58 -15.98
C SER A 195 6.15 1.48 -17.08
N VAL A 196 5.22 0.95 -17.88
CA VAL A 196 4.54 1.72 -18.94
C VAL A 196 3.48 2.61 -18.32
N CYS A 197 2.75 2.11 -17.32
CA CYS A 197 1.72 2.87 -16.62
C CYS A 197 2.30 4.06 -15.85
N GLU A 198 3.45 3.90 -15.18
CA GLU A 198 4.21 4.98 -14.53
C GLU A 198 4.63 6.07 -15.52
N ALA A 199 5.03 5.68 -16.73
CA ALA A 199 5.37 6.63 -17.79
C ALA A 199 4.12 7.39 -18.27
N MET A 200 3.03 6.69 -18.54
CA MET A 200 1.77 7.29 -19.01
C MET A 200 1.09 8.15 -17.96
N ALA A 201 1.27 7.84 -16.67
CA ALA A 201 0.80 8.67 -15.56
C ALA A 201 1.62 9.98 -15.40
N GLY A 202 2.68 10.19 -16.19
CA GLY A 202 3.56 11.35 -16.07
C GLY A 202 4.57 11.26 -14.93
N PHE A 203 4.49 10.23 -14.08
CA PHE A 203 5.38 10.07 -12.93
C PHE A 203 6.85 10.02 -13.35
N ARG A 204 7.20 9.26 -14.39
CA ARG A 204 8.61 9.19 -14.84
C ARG A 204 9.12 10.51 -15.43
N TYR A 205 8.25 11.32 -16.02
CA TYR A 205 8.65 12.56 -16.70
C TYR A 205 9.24 13.60 -15.74
N ILE A 206 8.77 13.64 -14.48
CA ILE A 206 9.22 14.60 -13.48
C ILE A 206 10.40 14.12 -12.65
N ASN A 207 10.87 12.88 -12.87
CA ASN A 207 11.94 12.28 -12.08
C ASN A 207 13.25 12.27 -12.86
N GLY A 208 14.36 12.46 -12.13
CA GLY A 208 15.71 12.50 -12.70
C GLY A 208 16.19 13.93 -12.97
N TYR A 209 17.25 14.05 -13.76
CA TYR A 209 17.86 15.34 -14.06
C TYR A 209 17.38 15.91 -15.40
N PRO A 210 17.32 17.24 -15.55
CA PRO A 210 17.08 17.89 -16.83
C PRO A 210 18.00 17.33 -17.93
N ASN A 211 17.48 17.24 -19.16
CA ASN A 211 18.21 16.75 -20.35
C ASN A 211 18.76 15.31 -20.23
N SER A 212 18.30 14.53 -19.26
CA SER A 212 18.62 13.11 -19.12
C SER A 212 17.42 12.25 -19.50
N ALA A 213 17.67 10.96 -19.77
CA ALA A 213 16.57 10.00 -19.94
C ALA A 213 15.73 9.94 -18.64
N PRO A 214 14.39 9.92 -18.71
CA PRO A 214 13.52 9.77 -17.54
C PRO A 214 13.90 8.54 -16.71
N VAL A 215 14.12 8.75 -15.41
CA VAL A 215 14.54 7.67 -14.52
C VAL A 215 13.34 6.91 -13.98
N ARG A 216 13.57 5.67 -13.56
CA ARG A 216 12.59 4.86 -12.83
C ARG A 216 13.13 4.46 -11.46
N PRO A 217 12.26 4.33 -10.45
CA PRO A 217 12.60 3.60 -9.23
C PRO A 217 13.02 2.16 -9.58
N ASN A 218 14.02 1.64 -8.87
CA ASN A 218 14.51 0.27 -9.02
C ASN A 218 13.64 -0.76 -8.26
N ILE A 219 12.32 -0.57 -8.32
CA ILE A 219 11.28 -1.41 -7.74
C ILE A 219 10.04 -1.38 -8.65
N SER A 220 9.04 -2.24 -8.42
CA SER A 220 7.75 -2.16 -9.13
C SER A 220 6.79 -1.22 -8.39
N LEU A 221 7.09 0.08 -8.42
CA LEU A 221 6.33 1.09 -7.68
C LEU A 221 4.86 1.11 -8.12
N GLY A 222 4.59 1.17 -9.42
CA GLY A 222 3.22 1.20 -9.94
C GLY A 222 2.36 0.03 -9.50
N ASP A 223 2.92 -1.18 -9.51
CA ASP A 223 2.20 -2.37 -9.05
C ASP A 223 1.92 -2.32 -7.53
N SER A 224 2.90 -1.91 -6.73
CA SER A 224 2.74 -1.81 -5.27
C SER A 224 1.74 -0.74 -4.87
N VAL A 225 1.76 0.43 -5.51
CA VAL A 225 0.77 1.49 -5.26
C VAL A 225 -0.62 1.02 -5.67
N ALA A 226 -0.78 0.41 -6.85
CA ALA A 226 -2.05 -0.12 -7.29
C ALA A 226 -2.56 -1.26 -6.38
N GLY A 227 -1.67 -2.13 -5.89
CA GLY A 227 -2.02 -3.17 -4.92
C GLY A 227 -2.47 -2.61 -3.57
N LEU A 228 -1.85 -1.51 -3.10
CA LEU A 228 -2.30 -0.79 -1.91
C LEU A 228 -3.67 -0.13 -2.13
N THR A 229 -3.88 0.54 -3.27
CA THR A 229 -5.18 1.12 -3.64
C THR A 229 -6.25 0.04 -3.75
N ALA A 230 -5.90 -1.13 -4.29
CA ALA A 230 -6.78 -2.28 -4.39
C ALA A 230 -7.17 -2.82 -3.01
N ALA A 231 -6.23 -3.00 -2.08
CA ALA A 231 -6.53 -3.44 -0.73
C ALA A 231 -7.46 -2.44 -0.01
N PHE A 232 -7.20 -1.14 -0.16
CA PHE A 232 -8.07 -0.10 0.37
C PHE A 232 -9.48 -0.18 -0.23
N GLY A 233 -9.58 -0.31 -1.56
CA GLY A 233 -10.85 -0.46 -2.27
C GLY A 233 -11.61 -1.73 -1.86
N THR A 234 -10.91 -2.87 -1.65
CA THR A 234 -11.50 -4.10 -1.14
C THR A 234 -12.09 -3.90 0.25
N VAL A 235 -11.35 -3.26 1.16
CA VAL A 235 -11.84 -2.97 2.53
C VAL A 235 -13.05 -2.04 2.49
N LEU A 236 -13.03 -0.99 1.66
CA LEU A 236 -14.22 -0.15 1.43
C LEU A 236 -15.39 -0.96 0.89
N GLY A 237 -15.13 -1.89 -0.02
CA GLY A 237 -16.13 -2.81 -0.58
C GLY A 237 -16.77 -3.69 0.48
N LEU A 238 -15.97 -4.27 1.38
CA LEU A 238 -16.44 -5.08 2.51
C LEU A 238 -17.27 -4.27 3.51
N LEU A 239 -16.83 -3.05 3.84
CA LEU A 239 -17.59 -2.14 4.71
C LEU A 239 -18.92 -1.73 4.07
N ALA A 240 -18.93 -1.47 2.77
CA ALA A 240 -20.15 -1.18 2.02
C ALA A 240 -21.09 -2.40 1.99
N LYS A 241 -20.57 -3.61 1.75
CA LYS A 241 -21.33 -4.87 1.81
C LYS A 241 -22.04 -5.02 3.17
N GLN A 242 -21.34 -4.76 4.27
CA GLN A 242 -21.93 -4.80 5.61
C GLN A 242 -23.02 -3.75 5.81
N ARG A 243 -22.85 -2.53 5.30
CA ARG A 243 -23.88 -1.48 5.41
C ARG A 243 -25.11 -1.78 4.56
N LEU A 244 -24.92 -2.40 3.40
CA LEU A 244 -25.97 -2.70 2.44
C LEU A 244 -26.70 -4.02 2.74
N SER A 245 -26.20 -4.88 3.65
CA SER A 245 -26.76 -6.21 3.93
C SER A 245 -28.21 -6.19 4.45
N HIS A 246 -28.69 -5.04 4.92
CA HIS A 246 -30.07 -4.85 5.40
C HIS A 246 -30.93 -4.03 4.43
N THR A 247 -30.45 -3.79 3.21
CA THR A 247 -31.14 -2.99 2.18
C THR A 247 -31.59 -3.88 1.02
N GLN A 248 -32.42 -3.34 0.13
CA GLN A 248 -32.78 -4.02 -1.13
C GLN A 248 -31.68 -3.92 -2.20
N HIS A 249 -30.60 -3.17 -1.94
CA HIS A 249 -29.50 -3.01 -2.89
C HIS A 249 -28.58 -4.23 -2.86
N LYS A 250 -27.95 -4.51 -4.01
CA LYS A 250 -26.88 -5.50 -4.11
C LYS A 250 -25.73 -5.10 -3.17
N SER A 251 -25.26 -6.05 -2.37
CA SER A 251 -24.21 -5.82 -1.38
C SER A 251 -22.79 -6.09 -1.94
N GLY A 252 -22.64 -6.97 -2.92
CA GLY A 252 -21.39 -7.18 -3.66
C GLY A 252 -21.15 -6.13 -4.74
N GLN A 253 -19.89 -5.88 -5.08
CA GLN A 253 -19.49 -4.89 -6.08
C GLN A 253 -18.12 -5.17 -6.68
N THR A 254 -17.91 -4.60 -7.87
CA THR A 254 -16.61 -4.67 -8.56
C THR A 254 -15.79 -3.43 -8.20
N ILE A 255 -14.56 -3.65 -7.77
CA ILE A 255 -13.56 -2.62 -7.51
C ILE A 255 -12.59 -2.62 -8.69
N ASP A 256 -12.68 -1.59 -9.55
CA ASP A 256 -11.79 -1.39 -10.69
C ASP A 256 -10.63 -0.48 -10.30
N ILE A 257 -9.40 -0.99 -10.45
CA ILE A 257 -8.17 -0.27 -10.15
C ILE A 257 -7.31 -0.20 -11.41
N SER A 258 -6.92 1.03 -11.77
CA SER A 258 -5.98 1.32 -12.85
C SER A 258 -4.62 1.70 -12.28
N ILE A 259 -3.55 1.06 -12.74
CA ILE A 259 -2.18 1.42 -12.35
C ILE A 259 -1.85 2.86 -12.78
N VAL A 260 -2.32 3.30 -13.96
CA VAL A 260 -2.13 4.68 -14.41
C VAL A 260 -2.80 5.67 -13.46
N GLU A 261 -4.05 5.41 -13.05
CA GLU A 261 -4.78 6.32 -12.15
C GLU A 261 -4.19 6.31 -10.73
N SER A 262 -3.79 5.15 -10.23
CA SER A 262 -3.09 5.01 -8.95
C SER A 262 -1.79 5.82 -8.92
N MET A 263 -0.99 5.76 -10.00
CA MET A 263 0.24 6.54 -10.09
C MET A 263 -0.02 8.03 -10.32
N PHE A 264 -1.03 8.38 -11.13
CA PHE A 264 -1.38 9.77 -11.40
C PHE A 264 -1.85 10.49 -10.13
N ASN A 265 -2.59 9.81 -9.25
CA ASN A 265 -3.00 10.38 -7.97
C ASN A 265 -1.83 10.73 -7.03
N MET A 266 -0.61 10.22 -7.28
CA MET A 266 0.61 10.62 -6.56
C MET A 266 1.25 11.90 -7.12
N THR A 267 0.57 12.56 -8.07
CA THR A 267 0.99 13.82 -8.67
C THR A 267 -0.03 14.94 -8.41
N GLU A 268 -0.62 14.93 -7.21
CA GLU A 268 -1.75 15.75 -6.78
C GLU A 268 -1.54 17.26 -6.94
N GLY A 269 -0.29 17.75 -6.86
CA GLY A 269 0.05 19.15 -7.11
C GLY A 269 0.22 19.52 -8.59
N ILE A 270 0.50 18.55 -9.47
CA ILE A 270 0.91 18.81 -10.85
C ILE A 270 -0.28 19.18 -11.73
N LEU A 271 -1.39 18.44 -11.61
CA LEU A 271 -2.58 18.74 -12.40
C LEU A 271 -3.15 20.13 -12.11
N PRO A 272 -3.31 20.56 -10.84
CA PRO A 272 -3.74 21.93 -10.54
C PRO A 272 -2.79 23.02 -11.08
N GLU A 273 -1.47 22.81 -11.02
CA GLU A 273 -0.48 23.73 -11.58
C GLU A 273 -0.66 23.91 -13.10
N TYR A 274 -0.83 22.81 -13.82
CA TYR A 274 -1.10 22.86 -15.25
C TYR A 274 -2.47 23.47 -15.56
N ASP A 275 -3.52 23.11 -14.81
CA ASP A 275 -4.86 23.67 -15.03
C ASP A 275 -4.85 25.19 -14.90
N ARG A 276 -4.27 25.70 -13.80
CA ARG A 276 -4.33 27.12 -13.43
C ARG A 276 -3.27 27.98 -14.12
N PHE A 277 -2.08 27.44 -14.35
CA PHE A 277 -0.93 28.22 -14.83
C PHE A 277 -0.32 27.68 -16.13
N LYS A 278 -0.82 26.56 -16.66
CA LYS A 278 -0.27 25.86 -17.85
C LYS A 278 1.20 25.52 -17.71
N THR A 279 1.68 25.41 -16.47
CA THR A 279 3.06 25.07 -16.16
C THR A 279 3.24 23.57 -16.29
N ILE A 280 4.28 23.16 -17.02
CA ILE A 280 4.69 21.76 -17.13
C ILE A 280 5.87 21.56 -16.17
N ARG A 281 5.64 20.83 -15.07
CA ARG A 281 6.69 20.54 -14.09
C ARG A 281 7.79 19.68 -14.73
N GLN A 282 9.03 20.14 -14.60
CA GLN A 282 10.22 19.51 -15.20
C GLN A 282 10.92 18.58 -14.19
N PRO A 283 11.78 17.64 -14.66
CA PRO A 283 12.71 16.93 -13.78
C PRO A 283 13.54 17.89 -12.92
N SER A 284 13.64 17.62 -11.62
CA SER A 284 14.28 18.50 -10.64
C SER A 284 15.53 17.93 -9.99
N GLY A 285 15.99 16.74 -10.37
CA GLY A 285 17.10 16.05 -9.73
C GLY A 285 16.73 15.64 -8.30
N THR A 286 17.49 16.12 -7.32
CA THR A 286 17.36 15.78 -5.89
C THR A 286 16.53 16.79 -5.08
N THR A 287 16.02 17.84 -5.72
CA THR A 287 15.19 18.89 -5.08
C THR A 287 13.73 18.81 -5.49
N VAL A 288 12.88 19.62 -4.85
CA VAL A 288 11.48 19.83 -5.21
C VAL A 288 11.31 21.24 -5.78
N THR A 289 10.93 21.34 -7.05
CA THR A 289 10.74 22.61 -7.75
C THR A 289 9.87 23.58 -6.94
N GLY A 290 10.41 24.76 -6.63
CA GLY A 290 9.68 25.82 -5.92
C GLY A 290 9.66 25.69 -4.39
N ILE A 291 10.39 24.74 -3.79
CA ILE A 291 10.47 24.55 -2.35
C ILE A 291 11.96 24.57 -1.95
N VAL A 292 12.40 25.57 -1.18
CA VAL A 292 13.83 25.80 -0.94
C VAL A 292 14.13 26.13 0.54
N PRO A 293 15.17 25.49 1.14
CA PRO A 293 15.93 24.34 0.62
C PRO A 293 15.27 23.01 0.97
N THR A 294 15.31 22.08 0.02
CA THR A 294 15.04 20.65 0.23
C THR A 294 15.86 19.87 -0.79
N ASN A 295 16.99 19.30 -0.38
CA ASN A 295 17.94 18.72 -1.33
C ASN A 295 18.85 17.67 -0.69
N ALA A 296 19.59 16.94 -1.54
CA ALA A 296 20.70 16.08 -1.14
C ALA A 296 22.03 16.84 -1.24
N TYR A 297 22.79 16.88 -0.15
CA TYR A 297 24.06 17.61 -0.07
C TYR A 297 25.23 16.65 0.21
N PRO A 298 26.35 16.78 -0.52
CA PRO A 298 27.51 15.93 -0.32
C PRO A 298 28.28 16.32 0.95
N CYS A 299 28.89 15.33 1.60
CA CYS A 299 29.70 15.49 2.79
C CYS A 299 31.17 15.11 2.54
N LYS A 300 32.06 15.48 3.47
CA LYS A 300 33.51 15.23 3.42
C LYS A 300 33.89 13.77 3.26
N ASP A 301 33.08 12.85 3.80
CA ASP A 301 33.28 11.41 3.76
C ASP A 301 32.74 10.74 2.48
N GLY A 302 32.30 11.54 1.49
CA GLY A 302 31.77 11.06 0.21
C GLY A 302 30.34 10.55 0.27
N LYS A 303 29.66 10.69 1.42
CA LYS A 303 28.22 10.40 1.57
C LYS A 303 27.38 11.64 1.26
N TYR A 304 26.07 11.45 1.20
CA TYR A 304 25.09 12.53 1.06
C TYR A 304 24.15 12.54 2.26
N VAL A 305 23.72 13.74 2.67
CA VAL A 305 22.64 13.95 3.63
C VAL A 305 21.47 14.64 2.94
N ILE A 306 20.25 14.27 3.31
CA ILE A 306 19.04 15.00 2.94
C ILE A 306 18.81 16.08 3.99
N ILE A 307 18.59 17.32 3.55
CA ILE A 307 18.24 18.44 4.44
C ILE A 307 16.93 19.05 3.92
N GLY A 308 15.91 19.06 4.77
CA GLY A 308 14.63 19.71 4.52
C GLY A 308 14.43 20.90 5.45
N ALA A 309 14.62 22.12 4.94
CA ALA A 309 14.51 23.35 5.74
C ALA A 309 13.70 24.44 5.03
N ASN A 310 12.71 24.05 4.24
CA ASN A 310 11.91 24.96 3.42
C ASN A 310 10.94 25.85 4.21
N GLY A 311 10.64 25.54 5.46
CA GLY A 311 9.86 26.43 6.34
C GLY A 311 10.72 27.60 6.82
N ASP A 312 10.17 28.82 6.83
CA ASP A 312 10.94 30.06 7.06
C ASP A 312 11.75 30.05 8.38
N SER A 313 11.16 29.54 9.47
CA SER A 313 11.87 29.43 10.74
C SER A 313 12.95 28.36 10.74
N ILE A 314 12.77 27.27 9.98
CA ILE A 314 13.71 26.16 9.87
C ILE A 314 14.90 26.59 9.01
N TYR A 315 14.62 27.28 7.90
CA TYR A 315 15.64 27.87 7.03
C TYR A 315 16.61 28.75 7.82
N LYS A 316 16.09 29.68 8.62
CA LYS A 316 16.94 30.56 9.43
C LYS A 316 17.85 29.77 10.39
N ARG A 317 17.32 28.72 11.04
CA ARG A 317 18.13 27.85 11.91
C ARG A 317 19.20 27.09 11.14
N LEU A 318 18.89 26.59 9.95
CA LEU A 318 19.87 25.94 9.08
C LEU A 318 21.01 26.90 8.73
N MET A 319 20.69 28.12 8.28
CA MET A 319 21.72 29.07 7.86
C MET A 319 22.58 29.53 9.04
N ILE A 320 22.02 29.70 10.24
CA ILE A 320 22.79 29.93 11.47
C ILE A 320 23.72 28.74 11.76
N ALA A 321 23.20 27.49 11.71
CA ALA A 321 24.01 26.31 11.94
C ALA A 321 25.15 26.13 10.92
N ALA A 322 24.94 26.63 9.70
CA ALA A 322 25.93 26.67 8.63
C ALA A 322 26.87 27.89 8.68
N ASN A 323 26.76 28.77 9.69
CA ASN A 323 27.49 30.04 9.82
C ASN A 323 27.32 30.96 8.60
N ARG A 324 26.09 31.03 8.08
CA ARG A 324 25.68 31.81 6.92
C ARG A 324 24.48 32.71 7.24
N GLU A 325 24.50 33.37 8.39
CA GLU A 325 23.45 34.32 8.79
C GLU A 325 23.28 35.49 7.81
N ASP A 326 24.30 35.78 7.00
CA ASP A 326 24.22 36.73 5.88
C ASP A 326 23.11 36.37 4.87
N LEU A 327 22.76 35.09 4.76
CA LEU A 327 21.67 34.59 3.92
C LEU A 327 20.32 34.52 4.66
N THR A 328 20.11 35.35 5.69
CA THR A 328 18.85 35.38 6.47
C THR A 328 18.13 36.73 6.48
N SER A 329 18.56 37.65 5.62
CA SER A 329 17.92 38.96 5.44
C SER A 329 16.51 38.85 4.83
N GLU A 330 15.83 39.99 4.65
CA GLU A 330 14.50 40.06 4.02
C GLU A 330 14.45 39.40 2.63
N GLU A 331 15.57 39.34 1.93
CA GLU A 331 15.68 38.69 0.61
C GLU A 331 15.59 37.16 0.68
N TYR A 332 15.63 36.57 1.88
CA TYR A 332 15.54 35.14 2.15
C TYR A 332 14.39 34.78 3.10
N ALA A 333 13.62 35.78 3.53
CA ALA A 333 12.65 35.64 4.61
C ALA A 333 11.53 34.64 4.31
N THR A 334 11.14 34.50 3.04
CA THR A 334 10.07 33.60 2.61
C THR A 334 10.54 32.62 1.55
N ASN A 335 9.88 31.46 1.45
CA ASN A 335 10.17 30.47 0.41
C ASN A 335 10.14 31.07 -1.00
N LYS A 336 9.17 31.96 -1.28
CA LYS A 336 9.05 32.63 -2.58
C LYS A 336 10.31 33.41 -2.96
N GLU A 337 10.92 34.09 -2.00
CA GLU A 337 12.14 34.86 -2.23
C GLU A 337 13.35 33.92 -2.34
N ARG A 338 13.43 32.89 -1.49
CA ARG A 338 14.49 31.85 -1.56
C ARG A 338 14.51 31.10 -2.89
N VAL A 339 13.35 30.81 -3.48
CA VAL A 339 13.26 30.15 -4.79
C VAL A 339 13.99 30.92 -5.89
N LYS A 340 14.02 32.26 -5.83
CA LYS A 340 14.75 33.08 -6.80
C LYS A 340 16.27 32.99 -6.64
N ARG A 341 16.73 32.50 -5.48
CA ARG A 341 18.12 32.43 -5.03
C ARG A 341 18.54 31.00 -4.69
N GLN A 342 17.86 30.01 -5.27
CA GLN A 342 18.06 28.61 -4.89
C GLN A 342 19.52 28.18 -5.06
N GLU A 343 20.15 28.51 -6.19
CA GLU A 343 21.55 28.13 -6.47
C GLU A 343 22.50 28.69 -5.40
N GLU A 344 22.37 29.96 -5.04
CA GLU A 344 23.16 30.62 -3.98
C GLU A 344 23.01 29.93 -2.61
N ILE A 345 21.78 29.54 -2.26
CA ILE A 345 21.47 28.85 -1.00
C ILE A 345 22.02 27.42 -1.02
N ASP A 346 21.77 26.68 -2.09
CA ASP A 346 22.20 25.29 -2.23
C ASP A 346 23.75 25.21 -2.25
N ASP A 347 24.42 26.15 -2.90
CA ASP A 347 25.89 26.26 -2.91
C ASP A 347 26.46 26.56 -1.52
N ALA A 348 25.82 27.46 -0.76
CA ALA A 348 26.22 27.76 0.61
C ALA A 348 26.11 26.54 1.53
N ILE A 349 25.00 25.80 1.46
CA ILE A 349 24.78 24.58 2.24
C ILE A 349 25.75 23.48 1.78
N SER A 350 25.95 23.32 0.47
CA SER A 350 26.89 22.36 -0.11
C SER A 350 28.34 22.64 0.31
N ALA A 351 28.76 23.91 0.33
CA ALA A 351 30.08 24.29 0.80
C ALA A 351 30.27 23.95 2.28
N TRP A 352 29.30 24.26 3.13
CA TRP A 352 29.35 23.91 4.56
C TRP A 352 29.37 22.40 4.80
N THR A 353 28.49 21.65 4.14
CA THR A 353 28.39 20.19 4.32
C THR A 353 29.62 19.44 3.82
N LYS A 354 30.31 19.91 2.77
CA LYS A 354 31.56 19.30 2.27
C LYS A 354 32.74 19.39 3.23
N GLU A 355 32.71 20.30 4.20
CA GLU A 355 33.78 20.44 5.20
C GLU A 355 33.62 19.47 6.39
N LEU A 356 32.45 18.84 6.51
CA LEU A 356 32.07 17.99 7.64
C LEU A 356 31.74 16.57 7.17
N THR A 357 31.96 15.57 8.02
CA THR A 357 31.44 14.22 7.79
C THR A 357 29.91 14.20 7.85
N SER A 358 29.26 13.21 7.24
CA SER A 358 27.78 13.16 7.24
C SER A 358 27.22 13.12 8.66
N GLN A 359 27.92 12.45 9.59
CA GLN A 359 27.53 12.37 11.00
C GLN A 359 27.62 13.72 11.71
N GLU A 360 28.71 14.47 11.51
CA GLU A 360 28.88 15.81 12.10
C GLU A 360 27.80 16.79 11.59
N VAL A 361 27.45 16.71 10.30
CA VAL A 361 26.35 17.50 9.72
C VAL A 361 25.04 17.17 10.43
N LEU A 362 24.68 15.88 10.54
CA LEU A 362 23.43 15.46 11.17
C LEU A 362 23.36 15.88 12.64
N GLU A 363 24.44 15.74 13.40
CA GLU A 363 24.49 16.18 14.80
C GLU A 363 24.33 17.69 14.95
N ASN A 364 24.91 18.48 14.05
CA ASN A 364 24.74 19.94 14.05
C ASN A 364 23.31 20.33 13.72
N LEU A 365 22.68 19.67 12.73
CA LEU A 365 21.30 19.93 12.33
C LEU A 365 20.30 19.47 13.38
N GLU A 366 20.54 18.34 14.05
CA GLU A 366 19.72 17.87 15.16
C GLU A 366 19.71 18.89 16.31
N LYS A 367 20.88 19.38 16.72
CA LYS A 367 21.00 20.46 17.74
C LYS A 367 20.26 21.72 17.32
N ALA A 368 20.26 22.05 16.03
CA ALA A 368 19.55 23.18 15.45
C ALA A 368 18.04 22.91 15.21
N ASN A 369 17.54 21.72 15.53
CA ASN A 369 16.17 21.28 15.22
C ASN A 369 15.82 21.43 13.73
N VAL A 370 16.73 21.04 12.84
CA VAL A 370 16.55 21.04 11.38
C VAL A 370 16.34 19.60 10.89
N PRO A 371 15.21 19.29 10.23
CA PRO A 371 14.97 17.97 9.65
C PRO A 371 16.05 17.58 8.66
N SER A 372 16.73 16.47 8.96
CA SER A 372 17.79 15.92 8.13
C SER A 372 17.91 14.42 8.32
N GLY A 373 18.54 13.74 7.37
CA GLY A 373 18.76 12.30 7.46
C GLY A 373 19.78 11.77 6.46
N SER A 374 20.38 10.64 6.80
CA SER A 374 21.27 9.89 5.91
C SER A 374 20.49 9.19 4.78
N ILE A 375 21.17 8.93 3.66
CA ILE A 375 20.66 8.03 2.62
C ILE A 375 21.09 6.60 2.95
N TYR A 376 20.15 5.77 3.37
CA TYR A 376 20.42 4.38 3.77
C TYR A 376 20.48 3.42 2.58
N ASN A 377 21.44 2.50 2.62
CA ASN A 377 21.32 1.21 1.95
C ASN A 377 20.56 0.21 2.85
N ILE A 378 20.38 -1.05 2.41
CA ILE A 378 19.61 -2.03 3.19
C ILE A 378 20.33 -2.48 4.48
N GLU A 379 21.66 -2.52 4.50
CA GLU A 379 22.46 -2.86 5.69
C GLU A 379 22.36 -1.74 6.74
N ASP A 380 22.45 -0.47 6.33
CA ASP A 380 22.23 0.67 7.23
C ASP A 380 20.83 0.60 7.85
N PHE A 381 19.82 0.34 7.03
CA PHE A 381 18.41 0.33 7.45
C PHE A 381 18.12 -0.77 8.48
N VAL A 382 18.53 -2.02 8.23
CA VAL A 382 18.18 -3.14 9.13
C VAL A 382 18.92 -3.12 10.47
N ASN A 383 20.04 -2.39 10.55
CA ASN A 383 20.83 -2.25 11.76
C ASN A 383 20.52 -0.97 12.55
N ASP A 384 19.67 -0.09 12.02
CA ASP A 384 19.31 1.17 12.67
C ASP A 384 18.45 0.93 13.94
N PRO A 385 18.80 1.53 15.10
CA PRO A 385 18.08 1.32 16.35
C PRO A 385 16.60 1.71 16.28
N HIS A 386 16.24 2.75 15.53
CA HIS A 386 14.86 3.16 15.34
C HIS A 386 14.08 2.14 14.51
N VAL A 387 14.69 1.56 13.48
CA VAL A 387 14.08 0.52 12.64
C VAL A 387 13.81 -0.74 13.46
N VAL A 388 14.79 -1.16 14.28
CA VAL A 388 14.67 -2.29 15.21
C VAL A 388 13.59 -2.04 16.25
N GLU A 389 13.62 -0.90 16.96
CA GLU A 389 12.64 -0.56 17.99
C GLU A 389 11.22 -0.44 17.43
N ARG A 390 11.09 0.10 16.21
CA ARG A 390 9.80 0.14 15.50
C ARG A 390 9.41 -1.18 14.87
N ASN A 391 10.14 -2.29 15.00
CA ASN A 391 9.78 -3.58 14.41
C ASN A 391 9.35 -3.44 12.94
N ILE A 392 10.09 -2.65 12.16
CA ILE A 392 9.76 -2.39 10.75
C ILE A 392 10.09 -3.61 9.88
N CYS A 393 10.98 -4.47 10.36
CA CYS A 393 11.28 -5.77 9.78
C CYS A 393 10.77 -6.89 10.68
N GLU A 394 10.27 -7.96 10.08
CA GLU A 394 9.83 -9.18 10.74
C GLU A 394 10.70 -10.35 10.29
N ASP A 395 11.08 -11.22 11.23
CA ASP A 395 11.66 -12.52 10.92
C ASP A 395 10.53 -13.55 10.83
N VAL A 396 10.31 -14.09 9.63
CA VAL A 396 9.14 -14.92 9.34
C VAL A 396 9.57 -16.31 8.92
N ARG A 397 8.94 -17.33 9.51
CA ARG A 397 9.29 -18.73 9.29
C ARG A 397 8.92 -19.19 7.87
N VAL A 398 9.88 -19.83 7.21
CA VAL A 398 9.74 -20.63 5.98
C VAL A 398 9.78 -22.11 6.37
N GLY A 399 8.79 -22.89 5.94
CA GLY A 399 8.70 -24.32 6.25
C GLY A 399 8.27 -24.64 7.69
N GLY A 400 8.30 -25.92 8.06
CA GLY A 400 7.88 -26.42 9.37
C GLY A 400 8.93 -26.26 10.48
N GLN A 401 8.97 -27.22 11.41
CA GLN A 401 9.89 -27.19 12.57
C GLN A 401 11.37 -27.07 12.16
N ASN A 402 11.79 -27.76 11.09
CA ASN A 402 13.15 -27.70 10.54
C ASN A 402 13.35 -26.56 9.51
N GLY A 403 12.43 -25.60 9.50
CA GLY A 403 12.47 -24.43 8.64
C GLY A 403 13.50 -23.39 9.07
N TRP A 404 13.52 -22.27 8.35
CA TRP A 404 14.43 -21.14 8.58
C TRP A 404 13.65 -19.82 8.54
N ASN A 405 14.26 -18.71 8.94
CA ASN A 405 13.58 -17.41 8.95
C ASN A 405 14.04 -16.55 7.78
N VAL A 406 13.08 -15.96 7.05
CA VAL A 406 13.34 -14.89 6.09
C VAL A 406 12.98 -13.55 6.74
N LYS A 407 13.87 -12.57 6.67
CA LYS A 407 13.60 -11.20 7.13
C LYS A 407 12.84 -10.45 6.05
N ILE A 408 11.68 -9.88 6.39
CA ILE A 408 10.80 -9.19 5.45
C ILE A 408 10.25 -7.88 6.04
N PRO A 409 9.75 -6.95 5.22
CA PRO A 409 9.13 -5.73 5.72
C PRO A 409 7.76 -6.00 6.39
N ALA A 410 7.57 -5.46 7.58
CA ALA A 410 6.26 -5.33 8.22
C ALA A 410 5.35 -4.40 7.39
N ILE A 411 4.03 -4.56 7.49
CA ILE A 411 3.07 -3.74 6.74
C ILE A 411 2.41 -2.69 7.66
N PRO A 412 2.52 -1.39 7.34
CA PRO A 412 1.73 -0.35 8.03
C PRO A 412 0.26 -0.32 7.54
N PRO A 413 -0.68 0.23 8.33
CA PRO A 413 -0.47 0.91 9.61
C PRO A 413 -0.28 -0.06 10.79
N LYS A 414 0.31 0.44 11.89
CA LYS A 414 0.26 -0.23 13.19
C LYS A 414 -1.06 0.09 13.87
N LEU A 415 -1.90 -0.94 14.04
CA LEU A 415 -3.16 -0.81 14.77
C LEU A 415 -2.92 -1.20 16.23
N GLU A 416 -3.35 -0.34 17.16
CA GLU A 416 -3.08 -0.49 18.59
C GLU A 416 -3.73 -1.75 19.19
N GLU A 417 -5.03 -1.94 18.95
CA GLU A 417 -5.81 -3.04 19.53
C GLU A 417 -5.87 -4.29 18.63
N THR A 418 -5.66 -4.11 17.33
CA THR A 418 -5.83 -5.17 16.32
C THR A 418 -4.65 -5.23 15.33
N PRO A 419 -3.41 -5.36 15.83
CA PRO A 419 -2.22 -5.32 14.98
C PRO A 419 -2.24 -6.41 13.91
N GLY A 420 -1.75 -6.06 12.72
CA GLY A 420 -1.38 -7.05 11.71
C GLY A 420 -0.04 -7.70 12.05
N GLU A 421 0.22 -8.88 11.48
CA GLU A 421 1.45 -9.65 11.68
C GLU A 421 1.64 -10.65 10.53
N SER A 422 2.89 -11.01 10.27
CA SER A 422 3.24 -12.11 9.39
C SER A 422 3.35 -13.43 10.16
N ASN A 423 2.40 -14.35 9.95
CA ASN A 423 2.35 -15.66 10.61
C ASN A 423 3.31 -16.68 9.96
N TRP A 424 3.39 -16.68 8.63
CA TRP A 424 4.29 -17.54 7.85
C TRP A 424 4.68 -16.86 6.55
N ALA A 425 5.86 -17.22 6.05
CA ALA A 425 6.35 -16.74 4.78
C ALA A 425 5.60 -17.42 3.62
N GLY A 426 5.77 -16.92 2.40
CA GLY A 426 5.16 -17.48 1.21
C GLY A 426 5.32 -19.00 1.14
N PRO A 427 4.24 -19.77 0.92
CA PRO A 427 4.26 -21.23 1.01
C PRO A 427 4.91 -21.90 -0.21
N ASP A 428 5.26 -23.17 -0.06
CA ASP A 428 5.64 -23.99 -1.20
C ASP A 428 4.47 -24.14 -2.18
N LEU A 429 4.80 -24.40 -3.45
CA LEU A 429 3.77 -24.52 -4.49
C LEU A 429 2.85 -25.70 -4.20
N GLY A 430 1.55 -25.42 -4.12
CA GLY A 430 0.55 -26.45 -3.85
C GLY A 430 0.56 -26.98 -2.41
N GLN A 431 1.27 -26.34 -1.48
CA GLN A 431 1.35 -26.76 -0.07
C GLN A 431 -0.02 -26.95 0.60
N HIS A 432 -1.06 -26.28 0.08
CA HIS A 432 -2.41 -26.32 0.63
C HIS A 432 -3.42 -27.01 -0.31
N ASN A 433 -2.95 -27.76 -1.31
CA ASN A 433 -3.81 -28.49 -2.26
C ASN A 433 -4.82 -29.38 -1.54
N ARG A 434 -4.38 -30.23 -0.60
CA ARG A 434 -5.27 -31.11 0.16
C ARG A 434 -6.35 -30.35 0.91
N GLU A 435 -5.96 -29.34 1.69
CA GLU A 435 -6.91 -28.52 2.47
C GLU A 435 -7.96 -27.88 1.56
N ILE A 436 -7.51 -27.28 0.45
CA ILE A 436 -8.39 -26.53 -0.45
C ILE A 436 -9.31 -27.48 -1.24
N PHE A 437 -8.78 -28.58 -1.76
CA PHE A 437 -9.55 -29.49 -2.60
C PHE A 437 -10.47 -30.42 -1.80
N MET A 438 -10.00 -30.94 -0.67
CA MET A 438 -10.78 -31.90 0.12
C MET A 438 -11.64 -31.19 1.17
N ASP A 439 -11.08 -30.27 1.96
CA ASP A 439 -11.79 -29.71 3.11
C ASP A 439 -12.70 -28.55 2.70
N ILE A 440 -12.26 -27.67 1.80
CA ILE A 440 -13.06 -26.52 1.34
C ILE A 440 -14.03 -26.91 0.21
N LEU A 441 -13.52 -27.59 -0.82
CA LEU A 441 -14.32 -27.98 -2.00
C LEU A 441 -15.06 -29.33 -1.83
N GLY A 442 -14.68 -30.17 -0.86
CA GLY A 442 -15.38 -31.43 -0.61
C GLY A 442 -15.08 -32.51 -1.65
N LEU A 443 -13.98 -32.41 -2.40
CA LEU A 443 -13.61 -33.44 -3.38
C LEU A 443 -13.13 -34.71 -2.68
N SER A 444 -13.54 -35.87 -3.20
CA SER A 444 -12.99 -37.15 -2.75
C SER A 444 -11.52 -37.29 -3.17
N GLY A 445 -10.74 -38.06 -2.42
CA GLY A 445 -9.35 -38.35 -2.78
C GLY A 445 -9.21 -38.97 -4.17
N GLU A 446 -10.17 -39.79 -4.59
CA GLU A 446 -10.24 -40.35 -5.95
C GLU A 446 -10.41 -39.26 -7.01
N LYS A 447 -11.28 -38.27 -6.76
CA LYS A 447 -11.51 -37.17 -7.69
C LYS A 447 -10.30 -36.26 -7.81
N VAL A 448 -9.64 -35.97 -6.69
CA VAL A 448 -8.39 -35.20 -6.68
C VAL A 448 -7.32 -35.93 -7.50
N LYS A 449 -7.13 -37.23 -7.27
CA LYS A 449 -6.17 -38.04 -8.04
C LYS A 449 -6.48 -38.03 -9.54
N GLN A 450 -7.75 -38.16 -9.92
CA GLN A 450 -8.19 -38.05 -11.32
C GLN A 450 -7.80 -36.69 -11.92
N TYR A 451 -7.99 -35.59 -11.18
CA TYR A 451 -7.62 -34.26 -11.63
C TYR A 451 -6.10 -34.03 -11.70
N GLN A 452 -5.32 -34.69 -10.83
CA GLN A 452 -3.86 -34.67 -10.90
C GLN A 452 -3.34 -35.39 -12.14
N GLU A 453 -3.87 -36.59 -12.42
CA GLU A 453 -3.51 -37.38 -13.61
C GLU A 453 -3.88 -36.65 -14.91
N ALA A 454 -5.00 -35.91 -14.90
CA ALA A 454 -5.45 -35.09 -16.03
C ALA A 454 -4.76 -33.71 -16.13
N GLY A 455 -3.88 -33.33 -15.20
CA GLY A 455 -3.21 -32.02 -15.21
C GLY A 455 -4.14 -30.82 -14.96
N ILE A 456 -5.29 -31.05 -14.31
CA ILE A 456 -6.26 -30.02 -13.91
C ILE A 456 -5.80 -29.34 -12.62
N VAL A 457 -5.21 -30.11 -11.69
CA VAL A 457 -4.61 -29.62 -10.45
C VAL A 457 -3.16 -30.11 -10.30
N GLY A 458 -2.40 -29.48 -9.43
CA GLY A 458 -1.01 -29.86 -9.18
C GLY A 458 -0.85 -31.20 -8.47
N LYS A 459 0.33 -31.80 -8.63
CA LYS A 459 0.64 -33.17 -8.15
C LYS A 459 0.93 -33.23 -6.65
N THR A 460 1.16 -32.10 -6.00
CA THR A 460 1.39 -31.99 -4.55
C THR A 460 0.08 -32.22 -3.79
N LEU A 461 0.09 -33.03 -2.72
CA LEU A 461 -1.06 -33.30 -1.84
C LEU A 461 -0.67 -33.15 -0.38
#